data_AF-A0A1I5UM36-F1
#
_entry.id   AF-A0A1I5UM36-F1
#
_cell.length_a   1.000
_cell.length_b   1.000
_cell.length_c   1.000
_cell.angle_alpha   90.00
_cell.angle_beta   90.00
_cell.angle_gamma   90.00
#
_symmetry.space_group_name_H-M   'P 1'
#
loop_
_entity.id
_entity.type
_entity.pdbx_description
1 polymer ?
#
loop_
_entity_poly.entity_id
_entity_poly.type
_entity_poly.pdbx_seq_one_letter_code
_entity_poly.pdbx_strand_id
1 'polypeptide(L)'
;MGANSRGLRYFVFMLPDTLHSPASPAGTRLHREVLASSFLKRDVELSILLPPAEAEARSSYPVLYLNDGQDLERLNFQVTLDNLYAHHAVQPFVVVAMHANEQRVQEYGTAAHADYNGRGSLAGAYSQFVLEELLPFAQAHYQASADPAQAVMAGFSLGGLSAFDLVWHHPEVFARAGVFSGSFWWRQRAVGAGYTPADRIMHGLVRVGELHPSHRFWLQSGTLDERSDRNENGVIDSIEDCLDLIEELVKKGLDAQHSLRYVQVEGGHHHPNTWGRVMHDFLLWAFGQEGSAALMPAPLPIVRLQFDPTLAPAILSATAAAAEEPVHEPLELPNAPSHLAPHTADLMAPSLSTPPSHMPIARPAEGDFLPYAVTYINQIPEGADPREVLRGIAQEFHAIFHNLSEAQTEKGYAEGKWTLKEMLQHQIDTERIFAYRAMRFARGDSQDLPGFDQDDYVVQSGANARTMASLLAEYDATRAATQALFDSFTDEQLDRRGTANGGPTTVRALLFIVPGHELHHLHVLRERYLPIL
;
A
#
# COMPACT_ATOMS: atom_id res chain seq x y z
N MET A 1 48.00 -24.93 -6.08
CA MET A 1 47.39 -23.70 -5.53
C MET A 1 46.77 -22.94 -6.69
N GLY A 2 45.44 -22.91 -6.75
CA GLY A 2 44.66 -22.25 -7.79
C GLY A 2 43.22 -22.26 -7.30
N ALA A 3 42.74 -21.10 -6.87
CA ALA A 3 41.41 -20.92 -6.28
C ALA A 3 40.35 -21.04 -7.39
N ASN A 4 39.43 -21.99 -7.23
CA ASN A 4 38.22 -22.11 -8.04
C ASN A 4 37.13 -21.30 -7.35
N SER A 5 36.84 -20.11 -7.89
CA SER A 5 35.67 -19.31 -7.58
C SER A 5 34.40 -20.04 -8.06
N ARG A 6 33.62 -20.61 -7.13
CA ARG A 6 32.25 -21.07 -7.41
C ARG A 6 31.30 -19.94 -7.02
N GLY A 7 30.85 -19.18 -8.02
CA GLY A 7 29.98 -18.02 -7.86
C GLY A 7 28.54 -18.37 -7.47
N LEU A 8 27.87 -17.39 -6.86
CA LEU A 8 26.42 -17.32 -6.70
C LEU A 8 25.74 -17.56 -8.05
N ARG A 9 24.68 -18.36 -8.06
CA ARG A 9 23.84 -18.56 -9.25
C ARG A 9 22.54 -17.79 -9.07
N TYR A 10 22.41 -16.70 -9.82
CA TYR A 10 21.18 -15.95 -9.98
C TYR A 10 20.36 -16.57 -11.12
N PHE A 11 19.07 -16.80 -10.91
CA PHE A 11 18.14 -17.17 -11.98
C PHE A 11 17.18 -16.01 -12.20
N VAL A 12 17.30 -15.35 -13.35
CA VAL A 12 16.35 -14.33 -13.84
C VAL A 12 15.53 -14.99 -14.95
N PHE A 13 14.21 -15.02 -14.80
CA PHE A 13 13.29 -15.41 -15.87
C PHE A 13 12.48 -14.18 -16.30
N MET A 14 12.37 -13.97 -17.61
CA MET A 14 11.55 -12.92 -18.24
C MET A 14 10.57 -13.55 -19.24
N LEU A 15 9.48 -12.81 -19.54
CA LEU A 15 8.46 -12.93 -20.61
C LEU A 15 7.09 -13.54 -20.19
N PRO A 16 6.01 -13.35 -20.97
CA PRO A 16 5.34 -12.13 -21.43
C PRO A 16 3.95 -11.94 -20.77
N ASP A 17 3.36 -10.75 -20.91
CA ASP A 17 2.04 -10.37 -20.37
C ASP A 17 0.88 -11.22 -20.92
N THR A 18 0.43 -12.26 -20.21
CA THR A 18 -0.94 -12.78 -20.38
C THR A 18 -1.46 -13.45 -19.10
N LEU A 19 -2.11 -12.67 -18.24
CA LEU A 19 -3.25 -13.12 -17.44
C LEU A 19 -4.41 -12.14 -17.68
N HIS A 20 -5.10 -12.33 -18.81
CA HIS A 20 -6.41 -11.74 -19.08
C HIS A 20 -7.33 -12.83 -19.62
N SER A 21 -8.30 -13.24 -18.81
CA SER A 21 -9.59 -13.75 -19.31
C SER A 21 -10.68 -13.66 -18.23
N PRO A 22 -11.96 -13.57 -18.64
CA PRO A 22 -13.02 -12.87 -17.90
C PRO A 22 -13.78 -13.76 -16.90
N ALA A 23 -14.55 -13.08 -16.05
CA ALA A 23 -15.20 -13.53 -14.82
C ALA A 23 -15.91 -14.93 -14.79
N SER A 24 -15.57 -15.65 -13.70
CA SER A 24 -16.38 -16.33 -12.67
C SER A 24 -17.26 -17.56 -12.98
N PRO A 25 -17.15 -18.58 -12.10
CA PRO A 25 -18.28 -18.95 -11.26
C PRO A 25 -17.86 -18.98 -9.77
N ALA A 26 -18.58 -18.22 -8.93
CA ALA A 26 -18.50 -18.20 -7.46
C ALA A 26 -17.11 -17.92 -6.83
N GLY A 27 -16.78 -16.63 -6.72
CA GLY A 27 -15.64 -16.17 -5.93
C GLY A 27 -15.83 -16.33 -4.42
N THR A 28 -14.78 -16.03 -3.68
CA THR A 28 -14.82 -15.88 -2.22
C THR A 28 -15.96 -14.94 -1.81
N ARG A 29 -16.57 -15.27 -0.68
CA ARG A 29 -17.72 -14.51 -0.17
C ARG A 29 -17.28 -13.69 1.03
N LEU A 30 -17.35 -12.37 0.89
CA LEU A 30 -17.02 -11.43 1.96
C LEU A 30 -18.24 -11.20 2.86
N HIS A 31 -18.07 -11.45 4.15
CA HIS A 31 -19.02 -11.12 5.20
C HIS A 31 -18.38 -10.05 6.11
N ARG A 32 -19.19 -9.11 6.58
CA ARG A 32 -18.76 -8.12 7.58
C ARG A 32 -19.40 -8.46 8.90
N GLU A 33 -18.59 -8.48 9.94
CA GLU A 33 -19.01 -8.74 11.31
C GLU A 33 -18.46 -7.69 12.24
N VAL A 34 -19.09 -7.57 13.41
CA VAL A 34 -18.61 -6.71 14.49
C VAL A 34 -18.55 -7.56 15.75
N LEU A 35 -17.36 -7.64 16.34
CA LEU A 35 -17.13 -8.36 17.59
C LEU A 35 -16.83 -7.35 18.70
N ALA A 36 -17.74 -7.26 19.67
CA ALA A 36 -17.53 -6.44 20.86
C ALA A 36 -16.41 -7.05 21.73
N SER A 37 -15.32 -6.30 21.93
CA SER A 37 -14.17 -6.77 22.72
C SER A 37 -14.20 -6.20 24.14
N SER A 38 -14.20 -7.11 25.12
CA SER A 38 -14.04 -6.74 26.51
C SER A 38 -12.58 -6.44 26.86
N PHE A 39 -11.59 -6.98 26.14
CA PHE A 39 -10.17 -6.66 26.35
C PHE A 39 -9.80 -5.30 25.75
N LEU A 40 -10.20 -5.03 24.52
CA LEU A 40 -9.89 -3.78 23.82
C LEU A 40 -10.82 -2.62 24.18
N LYS A 41 -11.95 -2.90 24.85
CA LYS A 41 -12.97 -1.90 25.24
C LYS A 41 -13.54 -1.16 24.03
N ARG A 42 -13.64 -1.85 22.90
CA ARG A 42 -14.24 -1.35 21.66
C ARG A 42 -14.84 -2.48 20.86
N ASP A 43 -15.67 -2.10 19.90
CA ASP A 43 -16.10 -3.00 18.85
C ASP A 43 -14.97 -3.16 17.82
N VAL A 44 -14.76 -4.40 17.38
CA VAL A 44 -13.77 -4.76 16.36
C VAL A 44 -14.51 -5.17 15.10
N GLU A 45 -14.36 -4.38 14.05
CA GLU A 45 -14.86 -4.76 12.72
C GLU A 45 -14.01 -5.89 12.14
N LEU A 46 -14.68 -6.88 11.57
CA LEU A 46 -14.06 -8.04 10.95
C LEU A 46 -14.53 -8.16 9.50
N SER A 47 -13.60 -8.48 8.61
CA SER A 47 -13.88 -8.94 7.25
C SER A 47 -13.61 -10.43 7.17
N ILE A 48 -14.66 -11.21 6.96
CA ILE A 48 -14.60 -12.67 6.88
C ILE A 48 -14.70 -13.08 5.42
N LEU A 49 -13.64 -13.67 4.86
CA LEU A 49 -13.70 -14.24 3.51
C LEU A 49 -13.89 -15.76 3.63
N LEU A 50 -15.01 -16.23 3.14
CA LEU A 50 -15.31 -17.65 3.04
C LEU A 50 -14.86 -18.19 1.68
N PRO A 51 -14.40 -19.45 1.61
CA PRO A 51 -14.10 -20.08 0.33
C PRO A 51 -15.34 -20.13 -0.58
N PRO A 52 -15.16 -20.33 -1.89
CA PRO A 52 -16.24 -20.54 -2.86
C PRO A 52 -17.29 -21.54 -2.34
N ALA A 53 -18.57 -21.32 -2.68
CA ALA A 53 -19.66 -22.16 -2.16
C ALA A 53 -19.58 -23.62 -2.64
N GLU A 54 -18.92 -23.83 -3.79
CA GLU A 54 -18.65 -25.10 -4.44
C GLU A 54 -17.41 -25.81 -3.87
N ALA A 55 -16.66 -25.15 -2.97
CA ALA A 55 -15.59 -25.81 -2.25
C ALA A 55 -16.16 -26.99 -1.43
N GLU A 56 -15.42 -28.10 -1.39
CA GLU A 56 -15.85 -29.30 -0.67
C GLU A 56 -16.24 -28.96 0.77
N ALA A 57 -17.45 -29.36 1.18
CA ALA A 57 -17.92 -29.16 2.54
C ALA A 57 -16.99 -29.88 3.53
N ARG A 58 -16.38 -29.12 4.44
CA ARG A 58 -15.47 -29.64 5.48
C ARG A 58 -16.12 -29.54 6.84
N SER A 59 -15.69 -30.38 7.78
CA SER A 59 -16.06 -30.26 9.20
C SER A 59 -15.35 -29.07 9.88
N SER A 60 -14.21 -28.65 9.34
CA SER A 60 -13.49 -27.44 9.72
C SER A 60 -12.59 -26.96 8.57
N TYR A 61 -12.30 -25.66 8.55
CA TYR A 61 -11.41 -25.03 7.58
C TYR A 61 -10.11 -24.57 8.25
N PRO A 62 -8.94 -24.70 7.59
CA PRO A 62 -7.78 -23.89 7.92
C PRO A 62 -8.13 -22.39 7.92
N VAL A 63 -7.36 -21.60 8.66
CA VAL A 63 -7.74 -20.21 8.95
C VAL A 63 -6.53 -19.29 8.83
N LEU A 64 -6.73 -18.18 8.13
CA LEU A 64 -5.84 -17.03 8.15
C LEU A 64 -6.44 -15.93 9.00
N TYR A 65 -5.83 -15.64 10.14
CA TYR A 65 -6.08 -14.44 10.92
C TYR A 65 -5.17 -13.34 10.40
N LEU A 66 -5.75 -12.26 9.87
CA LEU A 66 -4.99 -11.21 9.20
C LEU A 66 -5.20 -9.86 9.89
N ASN A 67 -4.12 -9.26 10.37
CA ASN A 67 -4.12 -7.89 10.86
C ASN A 67 -4.29 -6.90 9.72
N ASP A 68 -4.90 -5.76 10.05
CA ASP A 68 -5.11 -4.65 9.11
C ASP A 68 -6.13 -4.97 8.00
N GLY A 69 -7.26 -5.57 8.39
CA GLY A 69 -8.34 -5.96 7.49
C GLY A 69 -8.94 -4.81 6.66
N GLN A 70 -8.76 -3.55 7.09
CA GLN A 70 -9.16 -2.38 6.30
C GLN A 70 -8.38 -2.24 4.99
N ASP A 71 -7.20 -2.86 4.88
CA ASP A 71 -6.32 -2.74 3.72
C ASP A 71 -6.50 -3.88 2.69
N LEU A 72 -7.45 -4.81 2.89
CA LEU A 72 -7.70 -5.95 1.98
C LEU A 72 -7.86 -5.53 0.51
N GLU A 73 -8.53 -4.40 0.25
CA GLU A 73 -8.73 -3.84 -1.09
C GLU A 73 -7.40 -3.32 -1.67
N ARG A 74 -6.64 -2.54 -0.89
CA ARG A 74 -5.33 -2.00 -1.30
C ARG A 74 -4.29 -3.09 -1.53
N LEU A 75 -4.46 -4.24 -0.88
CA LEU A 75 -3.65 -5.43 -1.07
C LEU A 75 -4.04 -6.26 -2.32
N ASN A 76 -5.16 -5.91 -2.99
CA ASN A 76 -5.79 -6.74 -4.01
C ASN A 76 -6.03 -8.18 -3.54
N PHE A 77 -6.35 -8.36 -2.25
CA PHE A 77 -6.30 -9.65 -1.58
C PHE A 77 -7.36 -10.62 -2.13
N GLN A 78 -8.61 -10.16 -2.25
CA GLN A 78 -9.72 -11.02 -2.68
C GLN A 78 -9.54 -11.52 -4.12
N VAL A 79 -9.13 -10.64 -5.03
CA VAL A 79 -8.82 -11.00 -6.42
C VAL A 79 -7.69 -12.02 -6.48
N THR A 80 -6.63 -11.81 -5.69
CA THR A 80 -5.51 -12.75 -5.62
C THR A 80 -5.99 -14.12 -5.15
N LEU A 81 -6.81 -14.16 -4.08
CA LEU A 81 -7.34 -15.39 -3.53
C LEU A 81 -8.29 -16.12 -4.49
N ASP A 82 -9.19 -15.39 -5.15
CA ASP A 82 -10.11 -15.93 -6.15
C ASP A 82 -9.36 -16.57 -7.32
N ASN A 83 -8.28 -15.92 -7.79
CA ASN A 83 -7.40 -16.49 -8.82
C ASN A 83 -6.73 -17.78 -8.33
N LEU A 84 -6.21 -17.81 -7.10
CA LEU A 84 -5.61 -19.02 -6.54
C LEU A 84 -6.64 -20.17 -6.45
N TYR A 85 -7.89 -19.89 -6.09
CA TYR A 85 -8.96 -20.88 -6.08
C TYR A 85 -9.35 -21.37 -7.47
N ALA A 86 -9.48 -20.46 -8.44
CA ALA A 86 -9.78 -20.80 -9.83
C ALA A 86 -8.73 -21.73 -10.45
N HIS A 87 -7.48 -21.64 -9.97
CA HIS A 87 -6.38 -22.50 -10.38
C HIS A 87 -6.15 -23.72 -9.47
N HIS A 88 -7.02 -23.97 -8.48
CA HIS A 88 -6.87 -25.04 -7.48
C HIS A 88 -5.50 -25.03 -6.77
N ALA A 89 -4.90 -23.84 -6.61
CA ALA A 89 -3.53 -23.72 -6.15
C ALA A 89 -3.41 -23.74 -4.62
N VAL A 90 -4.50 -23.40 -3.93
CA VAL A 90 -4.66 -23.43 -2.48
C VAL A 90 -5.85 -24.30 -2.10
N GLN A 91 -5.78 -24.95 -0.95
CA GLN A 91 -6.93 -25.64 -0.35
C GLN A 91 -7.97 -24.61 0.14
N PRO A 92 -9.26 -24.97 0.27
CA PRO A 92 -10.25 -24.10 0.90
C PRO A 92 -9.88 -23.72 2.34
N PHE A 93 -9.86 -22.42 2.65
CA PHE A 93 -9.61 -21.87 3.98
C PHE A 93 -10.45 -20.60 4.24
N VAL A 94 -10.62 -20.24 5.51
CA VAL A 94 -11.32 -19.02 5.94
C VAL A 94 -10.31 -17.92 6.24
N VAL A 95 -10.63 -16.68 5.85
CA VAL A 95 -9.88 -15.49 6.31
C VAL A 95 -10.70 -14.75 7.35
N VAL A 96 -10.09 -14.43 8.48
CA VAL A 96 -10.62 -13.58 9.53
C VAL A 96 -9.74 -12.34 9.62
N ALA A 97 -10.10 -11.28 8.91
CA ALA A 97 -9.30 -10.06 8.85
C ALA A 97 -9.80 -9.02 9.86
N MET A 98 -8.94 -8.65 10.81
CA MET A 98 -9.25 -7.74 11.91
C MET A 98 -8.95 -6.30 11.50
N HIS A 99 -9.94 -5.42 11.59
CA HIS A 99 -9.75 -4.00 11.29
C HIS A 99 -9.13 -3.29 12.49
N ALA A 100 -8.05 -2.57 12.22
CA ALA A 100 -7.44 -1.68 13.19
C ALA A 100 -8.17 -0.33 13.20
N ASN A 101 -7.97 0.45 14.25
CA ASN A 101 -8.49 1.82 14.37
C ASN A 101 -7.37 2.79 14.77
N GLU A 102 -7.71 3.97 15.28
CA GLU A 102 -6.76 4.97 15.77
C GLU A 102 -5.82 4.47 16.87
N GLN A 103 -6.20 3.40 17.61
CA GLN A 103 -5.37 2.78 18.64
C GLN A 103 -4.38 1.75 18.10
N ARG A 104 -4.30 1.54 16.78
CA ARG A 104 -3.40 0.56 16.15
C ARG A 104 -1.97 0.56 16.70
N VAL A 105 -1.39 1.75 16.90
CA VAL A 105 0.00 1.89 17.41
C VAL A 105 0.15 1.49 18.89
N GLN A 106 -0.97 1.45 19.62
CA GLN A 106 -1.02 1.02 21.02
C GLN A 106 -1.43 -0.45 21.13
N GLU A 107 -2.35 -0.92 20.29
CA GLU A 107 -2.81 -2.32 20.27
C GLU A 107 -1.79 -3.26 19.63
N TYR A 108 -0.94 -2.79 18.71
CA TYR A 108 0.08 -3.62 18.08
C TYR A 108 1.46 -3.41 18.70
N GLY A 109 2.27 -4.47 18.73
CA GLY A 109 3.57 -4.50 19.36
C GLY A 109 3.90 -5.89 19.89
N THR A 110 4.67 -5.94 20.97
CA THR A 110 4.95 -7.17 21.72
C THR A 110 4.15 -7.18 23.01
N ALA A 111 3.46 -8.28 23.32
CA ALA A 111 2.64 -8.40 24.53
C ALA A 111 3.45 -8.24 25.83
N ALA A 112 4.75 -8.57 25.80
CA ALA A 112 5.62 -8.52 26.95
C ALA A 112 5.77 -7.11 27.54
N HIS A 113 6.00 -6.10 26.70
CA HIS A 113 6.02 -4.69 27.12
C HIS A 113 6.04 -3.72 25.91
N ALA A 114 5.68 -2.47 26.19
CA ALA A 114 5.75 -1.36 25.25
C ALA A 114 7.18 -0.99 24.83
N ASP A 115 7.32 -0.27 23.73
CA ASP A 115 8.61 0.30 23.31
C ASP A 115 9.04 1.50 24.17
N TYR A 116 10.24 2.03 23.92
CA TYR A 116 10.78 3.17 24.67
C TYR A 116 9.91 4.44 24.63
N ASN A 117 9.03 4.56 23.63
CA ASN A 117 8.13 5.69 23.43
C ASN A 117 6.70 5.39 23.90
N GLY A 118 6.49 4.27 24.61
CA GLY A 118 5.19 3.86 25.14
C GLY A 118 4.22 3.31 24.09
N ARG A 119 4.69 3.04 22.85
CA ARG A 119 3.87 2.38 21.82
C ARG A 119 3.71 0.90 22.16
N GLY A 120 2.60 0.29 21.74
CA GLY A 120 2.25 -1.09 22.10
C GLY A 120 1.77 -1.28 23.55
N SER A 121 1.37 -0.21 24.23
CA SER A 121 0.91 -0.29 25.63
C SER A 121 -0.35 -1.16 25.84
N LEU A 122 -1.08 -1.45 24.76
CA LEU A 122 -2.25 -2.32 24.73
C LEU A 122 -2.00 -3.66 23.99
N ALA A 123 -0.76 -3.98 23.61
CA ALA A 123 -0.44 -5.21 22.86
C ALA A 123 -0.80 -6.49 23.62
N GLY A 124 -0.69 -6.49 24.95
CA GLY A 124 -1.17 -7.59 25.80
C GLY A 124 -2.70 -7.74 25.74
N ALA A 125 -3.45 -6.63 25.77
CA ALA A 125 -4.91 -6.66 25.68
C ALA A 125 -5.37 -7.11 24.28
N TYR A 126 -4.69 -6.69 23.23
CA TYR A 126 -4.91 -7.17 21.88
C TYR A 126 -4.66 -8.68 21.76
N SER A 127 -3.58 -9.18 22.36
CA SER A 127 -3.30 -10.63 22.37
C SER A 127 -4.41 -11.41 23.08
N GLN A 128 -4.92 -10.91 24.21
CA GLN A 128 -6.05 -11.53 24.91
C GLN A 128 -7.35 -11.49 24.10
N PHE A 129 -7.65 -10.38 23.42
CA PHE A 129 -8.76 -10.30 22.47
C PHE A 129 -8.67 -11.40 21.40
N VAL A 130 -7.50 -11.57 20.78
CA VAL A 130 -7.31 -12.60 19.76
C VAL A 130 -7.58 -13.98 20.36
N LEU A 131 -6.93 -14.31 21.48
CA LEU A 131 -6.95 -15.66 22.05
C LEU A 131 -8.29 -16.04 22.68
N GLU A 132 -8.90 -15.12 23.41
CA GLU A 132 -10.06 -15.41 24.28
C GLU A 132 -11.40 -14.98 23.67
N GLU A 133 -11.41 -14.09 22.66
CA GLU A 133 -12.65 -13.58 22.05
C GLU A 133 -12.73 -13.93 20.55
N LEU A 134 -11.70 -13.61 19.77
CA LEU A 134 -11.73 -13.79 18.32
C LEU A 134 -11.67 -15.27 17.89
N LEU A 135 -10.76 -16.07 18.47
CA LEU A 135 -10.64 -17.47 18.11
C LEU A 135 -11.92 -18.27 18.40
N PRO A 136 -12.54 -18.19 19.60
CA PRO A 136 -13.81 -18.86 19.86
C PRO A 136 -14.93 -18.39 18.93
N PHE A 137 -14.98 -17.09 18.62
CA PHE A 137 -15.95 -16.55 17.66
C PHE A 137 -15.78 -17.17 16.26
N ALA A 138 -14.55 -17.18 15.73
CA ALA A 138 -14.29 -17.77 14.42
C ALA A 138 -14.64 -19.26 14.37
N GLN A 139 -14.33 -20.01 15.43
CA GLN A 139 -14.60 -21.45 15.53
C GLN A 139 -16.11 -21.74 15.57
N ALA A 140 -16.88 -20.97 16.34
CA ALA A 140 -18.32 -21.15 16.49
C ALA A 140 -19.11 -20.73 15.23
N HIS A 141 -18.70 -19.66 14.55
CA HIS A 141 -19.49 -19.04 13.48
C HIS A 141 -19.04 -19.43 12.06
N TYR A 142 -17.76 -19.79 11.87
CA TYR A 142 -17.19 -20.03 10.53
C TYR A 142 -16.47 -21.37 10.39
N GLN A 143 -16.63 -22.27 11.36
CA GLN A 143 -15.97 -23.60 11.34
C GLN A 143 -14.45 -23.48 11.21
N ALA A 144 -13.88 -22.40 11.76
CA ALA A 144 -12.45 -22.22 11.87
C ALA A 144 -11.84 -23.39 12.65
N SER A 145 -10.76 -23.96 12.15
CA SER A 145 -10.07 -25.06 12.83
C SER A 145 -9.42 -24.59 14.13
N ALA A 146 -9.48 -25.44 15.15
CA ALA A 146 -8.76 -25.27 16.41
C ALA A 146 -7.39 -25.97 16.39
N ASP A 147 -7.01 -26.63 15.29
CA ASP A 147 -5.69 -27.25 15.13
C ASP A 147 -4.63 -26.18 14.85
N PRO A 148 -3.60 -26.03 15.71
CA PRO A 148 -2.54 -25.03 15.52
C PRO A 148 -1.82 -25.17 14.19
N ALA A 149 -1.71 -26.39 13.66
CA ALA A 149 -1.08 -26.63 12.35
C ALA A 149 -1.85 -26.01 11.18
N GLN A 150 -3.12 -25.64 11.40
CA GLN A 150 -4.04 -25.06 10.42
C GLN A 150 -4.34 -23.58 10.67
N ALA A 151 -3.81 -23.00 11.75
CA ALA A 151 -3.99 -21.60 12.09
C ALA A 151 -2.75 -20.77 11.69
N VAL A 152 -2.98 -19.77 10.85
CA VAL A 152 -1.98 -18.82 10.38
C VAL A 152 -2.33 -17.45 10.92
N MET A 153 -1.37 -16.76 11.52
CA MET A 153 -1.49 -15.35 11.89
C MET A 153 -0.60 -14.52 10.98
N ALA A 154 -1.10 -13.41 10.43
CA ALA A 154 -0.32 -12.57 9.55
C ALA A 154 -0.61 -11.08 9.72
N GLY A 155 0.32 -10.24 9.26
CA GLY A 155 0.12 -8.80 9.27
C GLY A 155 1.28 -8.01 8.66
N PHE A 156 1.11 -6.69 8.65
CA PHE A 156 1.99 -5.75 7.97
C PHE A 156 2.59 -4.75 8.96
N SER A 157 3.88 -4.44 8.86
CA SER A 157 4.53 -3.48 9.75
C SER A 157 4.34 -3.89 11.23
N LEU A 158 3.73 -3.04 12.05
CA LEU A 158 3.36 -3.35 13.43
C LEU A 158 2.39 -4.55 13.54
N GLY A 159 1.47 -4.71 12.59
CA GLY A 159 0.58 -5.88 12.56
C GLY A 159 1.36 -7.18 12.31
N GLY A 160 2.47 -7.09 11.56
CA GLY A 160 3.40 -8.20 11.34
C GLY A 160 4.23 -8.53 12.58
N LEU A 161 4.67 -7.50 13.33
CA LEU A 161 5.31 -7.67 14.64
C LEU A 161 4.35 -8.38 15.62
N SER A 162 3.11 -7.92 15.74
CA SER A 162 2.10 -8.56 16.60
C SER A 162 1.78 -9.99 16.17
N ALA A 163 1.71 -10.25 14.86
CA ALA A 163 1.48 -11.59 14.33
C ALA A 163 2.62 -12.54 14.70
N PHE A 164 3.87 -12.08 14.58
CA PHE A 164 5.04 -12.84 15.00
C PHE A 164 5.04 -13.09 16.51
N ASP A 165 4.76 -12.07 17.32
CA ASP A 165 4.70 -12.15 18.78
C ASP A 165 3.67 -13.18 19.26
N LEU A 166 2.47 -13.17 18.69
CA LEU A 166 1.42 -14.15 18.98
C LEU A 166 1.85 -15.58 18.63
N VAL A 167 2.41 -15.80 17.44
CA VAL A 167 2.83 -17.15 17.01
C VAL A 167 4.01 -17.65 17.85
N TRP A 168 4.96 -16.77 18.17
CA TRP A 168 6.11 -17.13 18.99
C TRP A 168 5.71 -17.60 20.38
N HIS A 169 4.79 -16.88 21.04
CA HIS A 169 4.39 -17.15 22.41
C HIS A 169 3.22 -18.13 22.57
N HIS A 170 2.45 -18.40 21.52
CA HIS A 170 1.28 -19.28 21.56
C HIS A 170 1.35 -20.43 20.53
N PRO A 171 2.40 -21.28 20.56
CA PRO A 171 2.53 -22.41 19.64
C PRO A 171 1.44 -23.47 19.79
N GLU A 172 0.73 -23.48 20.93
CA GLU A 172 -0.46 -24.28 21.20
C GLU A 172 -1.71 -23.79 20.47
N VAL A 173 -1.63 -22.64 19.79
CA VAL A 173 -2.72 -22.02 19.05
C VAL A 173 -2.35 -21.74 17.59
N PHE A 174 -1.14 -21.24 17.34
CA PHE A 174 -0.68 -20.90 15.99
C PHE A 174 0.64 -21.59 15.66
N ALA A 175 0.72 -22.23 14.51
CA ALA A 175 1.98 -22.78 14.01
C ALA A 175 2.72 -21.81 13.06
N ARG A 176 2.01 -20.91 12.38
CA ARG A 176 2.53 -20.20 11.20
C ARG A 176 2.34 -18.69 11.34
N ALA A 177 3.42 -17.93 11.14
CA ALA A 177 3.37 -16.47 11.02
C ALA A 177 3.68 -15.99 9.59
N GLY A 178 2.89 -15.06 9.08
CA GLY A 178 3.17 -14.28 7.86
C GLY A 178 3.47 -12.82 8.19
N VAL A 179 4.70 -12.36 7.94
CA VAL A 179 5.15 -11.03 8.32
C VAL A 179 5.59 -10.26 7.09
N PHE A 180 4.86 -9.19 6.77
CA PHE A 180 5.17 -8.27 5.68
C PHE A 180 5.80 -6.99 6.23
N SER A 181 7.02 -6.68 5.82
CA SER A 181 7.82 -5.54 6.28
C SER A 181 7.75 -5.36 7.80
N GLY A 182 8.03 -6.44 8.55
CA GLY A 182 7.83 -6.50 10.01
C GLY A 182 8.60 -5.40 10.75
N SER A 183 7.94 -4.74 11.72
CA SER A 183 8.56 -3.68 12.53
C SER A 183 9.52 -4.21 13.60
N PHE A 184 10.53 -4.98 13.19
CA PHE A 184 11.51 -5.59 14.10
C PHE A 184 12.53 -4.60 14.67
N TRP A 185 12.46 -3.32 14.28
CA TRP A 185 13.17 -2.19 14.91
C TRP A 185 12.66 -1.85 16.32
N TRP A 186 11.52 -2.44 16.74
CA TRP A 186 10.85 -2.20 18.01
C TRP A 186 11.78 -2.45 19.20
N ARG A 187 11.95 -1.45 20.09
CA ARG A 187 13.10 -1.41 21.01
C ARG A 187 12.83 -0.72 22.35
N GLN A 188 13.61 -1.11 23.36
CA GLN A 188 13.58 -0.55 24.72
C GLN A 188 14.29 0.80 24.87
N ARG A 189 15.09 1.21 23.88
CA ARG A 189 15.93 2.40 23.96
C ARG A 189 15.96 3.16 22.64
N ALA A 190 15.90 4.49 22.70
CA ALA A 190 16.06 5.34 21.52
C ALA A 190 17.49 5.26 20.95
N VAL A 191 17.64 5.38 19.62
CA VAL A 191 18.96 5.29 18.94
C VAL A 191 19.98 6.26 19.55
N GLY A 192 19.60 7.52 19.75
CA GLY A 192 20.45 8.55 20.36
C GLY A 192 20.65 8.44 21.87
N ALA A 193 20.08 7.44 22.55
CA ALA A 193 20.14 7.26 24.00
C ALA A 193 21.03 6.08 24.44
N GLY A 194 22.05 5.77 23.65
CA GLY A 194 22.97 4.64 23.88
C GLY A 194 22.40 3.29 23.42
N TYR A 195 21.60 3.29 22.37
CA TYR A 195 21.03 2.09 21.76
C TYR A 195 22.10 1.09 21.34
N THR A 196 21.77 -0.17 21.49
CA THR A 196 22.47 -1.32 20.93
C THR A 196 21.46 -2.26 20.27
N PRO A 197 21.87 -3.12 19.31
CA PRO A 197 20.98 -4.13 18.73
C PRO A 197 20.33 -5.07 19.76
N ALA A 198 20.93 -5.21 20.95
CA ALA A 198 20.37 -5.97 22.06
C ALA A 198 19.11 -5.33 22.68
N ASP A 199 18.86 -4.04 22.45
CA ASP A 199 17.67 -3.33 22.91
C ASP A 199 16.42 -3.64 22.05
N ARG A 200 16.56 -4.32 20.90
CA ARG A 200 15.42 -4.75 20.09
C ARG A 200 14.63 -5.84 20.82
N ILE A 201 13.36 -5.58 21.05
CA ILE A 201 12.53 -6.32 21.99
C ILE A 201 12.26 -7.73 21.48
N MET A 202 11.78 -7.86 20.24
CA MET A 202 11.41 -9.16 19.68
C MET A 202 12.64 -10.08 19.54
N HIS A 203 13.80 -9.56 19.13
CA HIS A 203 15.05 -10.32 19.13
C HIS A 203 15.42 -10.81 20.53
N GLY A 204 15.28 -9.95 21.55
CA GLY A 204 15.47 -10.33 22.94
C GLY A 204 14.54 -11.45 23.38
N LEU A 205 13.24 -11.34 23.05
CA LEU A 205 12.22 -12.36 23.35
C LEU A 205 12.51 -13.69 22.66
N VAL A 206 12.92 -13.68 21.39
CA VAL A 206 13.36 -14.90 20.69
C VAL A 206 14.60 -15.50 21.34
N ARG A 207 15.59 -14.66 21.68
CA ARG A 207 16.85 -15.10 22.29
C ARG A 207 16.67 -15.77 23.63
N VAL A 208 15.70 -15.33 24.45
CA VAL A 208 15.42 -15.95 25.76
C VAL A 208 14.32 -17.01 25.72
N GLY A 209 13.43 -16.97 24.73
CA GLY A 209 12.32 -17.89 24.56
C GLY A 209 12.73 -19.27 24.04
N GLU A 210 11.76 -20.18 24.00
CA GLU A 210 11.94 -21.54 23.49
C GLU A 210 11.32 -21.67 22.10
N LEU A 211 12.10 -22.19 21.15
CA LEU A 211 11.59 -22.52 19.82
C LEU A 211 10.73 -23.79 19.90
N HIS A 212 9.49 -23.70 19.44
CA HIS A 212 8.59 -24.85 19.38
C HIS A 212 8.72 -25.56 18.02
N PRO A 213 8.68 -26.92 17.96
CA PRO A 213 8.81 -27.66 16.70
C PRO A 213 7.78 -27.32 15.62
N SER A 214 6.62 -26.77 16.00
CA SER A 214 5.56 -26.35 15.07
C SER A 214 5.81 -25.00 14.42
N HIS A 215 6.75 -24.18 14.93
CA HIS A 215 6.96 -22.82 14.44
C HIS A 215 7.40 -22.80 12.98
N ARG A 216 6.71 -22.00 12.18
CA ARG A 216 6.95 -21.79 10.74
C ARG A 216 6.77 -20.31 10.43
N PHE A 217 7.70 -19.73 9.68
CA PHE A 217 7.69 -18.29 9.42
C PHE A 217 7.83 -17.98 7.93
N TRP A 218 6.97 -17.10 7.43
CA TRP A 218 7.12 -16.42 6.14
C TRP A 218 7.37 -14.95 6.44
N LEU A 219 8.51 -14.43 6.02
CA LEU A 219 8.97 -13.08 6.32
C LEU A 219 9.28 -12.35 5.01
N GLN A 220 8.96 -11.07 4.94
CA GLN A 220 9.22 -10.25 3.76
C GLN A 220 9.71 -8.85 4.13
N SER A 221 10.66 -8.33 3.33
CA SER A 221 11.09 -6.93 3.33
C SER A 221 11.22 -6.40 1.89
N GLY A 222 11.03 -5.11 1.68
CA GLY A 222 11.29 -4.42 0.42
C GLY A 222 12.64 -3.70 0.45
N THR A 223 13.32 -3.56 -0.70
CA THR A 223 14.63 -2.85 -0.75
C THR A 223 14.53 -1.35 -0.54
N LEU A 224 13.33 -0.79 -0.63
CA LEU A 224 13.01 0.63 -0.43
C LEU A 224 11.94 0.82 0.65
N ASP A 225 11.82 -0.13 1.60
CA ASP A 225 10.87 -0.03 2.72
C ASP A 225 11.13 1.23 3.56
N GLU A 226 12.38 1.60 3.72
CA GLU A 226 12.78 2.84 4.37
C GLU A 226 14.12 3.35 3.81
N ARG A 227 14.62 4.45 4.37
CA ARG A 227 15.91 5.04 4.01
C ARG A 227 16.96 4.94 5.12
N SER A 228 16.56 4.46 6.29
CA SER A 228 17.44 4.37 7.45
C SER A 228 18.39 3.19 7.30
N ASP A 229 19.66 3.46 7.55
CA ASP A 229 20.75 2.50 7.65
C ASP A 229 21.58 2.96 8.86
N ARG A 230 21.33 2.36 10.04
CA ARG A 230 21.93 2.80 11.31
C ARG A 230 23.45 2.58 11.35
N ASN A 231 23.98 1.63 10.56
CA ASN A 231 25.38 1.22 10.63
C ASN A 231 26.18 1.61 9.37
N GLU A 232 25.54 2.26 8.40
CA GLU A 232 26.11 2.77 7.15
C GLU A 232 26.75 1.66 6.29
N ASN A 233 26.21 0.44 6.33
CA ASN A 233 26.72 -0.70 5.56
C ASN A 233 26.08 -0.86 4.17
N GLY A 234 25.12 0.01 3.82
CA GLY A 234 24.40 0.00 2.55
C GLY A 234 23.18 -0.91 2.52
N VAL A 235 22.76 -1.47 3.65
CA VAL A 235 21.53 -2.25 3.81
C VAL A 235 20.59 -1.50 4.76
N ILE A 236 19.34 -1.32 4.34
CA ILE A 236 18.36 -0.61 5.17
C ILE A 236 18.00 -1.41 6.43
N ASP A 237 17.66 -0.68 7.48
CA ASP A 237 17.40 -1.22 8.81
C ASP A 237 16.26 -2.26 8.84
N SER A 238 15.22 -2.11 8.03
CA SER A 238 14.09 -3.04 7.92
C SER A 238 14.52 -4.43 7.42
N ILE A 239 15.49 -4.46 6.48
CA ILE A 239 16.07 -5.71 6.00
C ILE A 239 16.98 -6.29 7.08
N GLU A 240 17.88 -5.48 7.66
CA GLU A 240 18.81 -5.96 8.68
C GLU A 240 18.09 -6.48 9.94
N ASP A 241 17.11 -5.75 10.45
CA ASP A 241 16.34 -6.15 11.64
C ASP A 241 15.61 -7.48 11.41
N CYS A 242 15.10 -7.72 10.20
CA CYS A 242 14.48 -8.98 9.82
C CYS A 242 15.50 -10.12 9.72
N LEU A 243 16.64 -9.89 9.05
CA LEU A 243 17.71 -10.87 8.92
C LEU A 243 18.33 -11.25 10.28
N ASP A 244 18.52 -10.28 11.17
CA ASP A 244 19.01 -10.50 12.53
C ASP A 244 18.03 -11.36 13.34
N LEU A 245 16.72 -11.17 13.14
CA LEU A 245 15.71 -12.02 13.80
C LEU A 245 15.75 -13.45 13.27
N ILE A 246 15.91 -13.61 11.95
CA ILE A 246 16.13 -14.92 11.32
C ILE A 246 17.36 -15.60 11.91
N GLU A 247 18.45 -14.85 12.11
CA GLU A 247 19.67 -15.39 12.71
C GLU A 247 19.42 -15.90 14.14
N GLU A 248 18.67 -15.15 14.96
CA GLU A 248 18.28 -15.60 16.32
C GLU A 248 17.42 -16.88 16.26
N LEU A 249 16.49 -16.99 15.33
CA LEU A 249 15.67 -18.19 15.12
C LEU A 249 16.52 -19.41 14.71
N VAL A 250 17.46 -19.22 13.78
CA VAL A 250 18.37 -20.29 13.33
C VAL A 250 19.31 -20.72 14.47
N LYS A 251 19.81 -19.78 15.27
CA LYS A 251 20.59 -20.08 16.48
C LYS A 251 19.79 -20.91 17.50
N LYS A 252 18.46 -20.78 17.53
CA LYS A 252 17.55 -21.60 18.33
C LYS A 252 17.24 -22.98 17.72
N GLY A 253 17.74 -23.26 16.52
CA GLY A 253 17.57 -24.54 15.83
C GLY A 253 16.39 -24.57 14.85
N LEU A 254 15.87 -23.42 14.42
CA LEU A 254 14.87 -23.38 13.36
C LEU A 254 15.46 -23.96 12.07
N ASP A 255 14.76 -24.94 11.50
CA ASP A 255 15.11 -25.48 10.19
C ASP A 255 14.82 -24.43 9.11
N ALA A 256 15.82 -23.66 8.73
CA ALA A 256 15.69 -22.60 7.73
C ALA A 256 15.23 -23.10 6.36
N GLN A 257 15.46 -24.39 6.04
CA GLN A 257 15.10 -24.95 4.74
C GLN A 257 13.62 -25.29 4.64
N HIS A 258 13.03 -25.81 5.72
CA HIS A 258 11.66 -26.31 5.70
C HIS A 258 10.68 -25.47 6.54
N SER A 259 11.20 -24.63 7.43
CA SER A 259 10.42 -23.89 8.43
C SER A 259 10.48 -22.37 8.28
N LEU A 260 11.26 -21.88 7.33
CA LEU A 260 11.41 -20.46 7.05
C LEU A 260 11.27 -20.19 5.55
N ARG A 261 10.59 -19.11 5.21
CA ARG A 261 10.67 -18.49 3.89
C ARG A 261 10.92 -16.99 4.07
N TYR A 262 12.02 -16.50 3.50
CA TYR A 262 12.28 -15.06 3.41
C TYR A 262 12.14 -14.57 1.97
N VAL A 263 11.42 -13.47 1.79
CA VAL A 263 11.14 -12.86 0.49
C VAL A 263 11.63 -11.43 0.50
N GLN A 264 12.50 -11.06 -0.45
CA GLN A 264 12.93 -9.68 -0.63
C GLN A 264 12.36 -9.14 -1.94
N VAL A 265 11.67 -8.00 -1.86
CA VAL A 265 11.05 -7.35 -3.02
C VAL A 265 11.93 -6.22 -3.51
N GLU A 266 12.53 -6.41 -4.68
CA GLU A 266 13.33 -5.36 -5.33
C GLU A 266 12.44 -4.19 -5.74
N GLY A 267 12.87 -2.97 -5.43
CA GLY A 267 12.07 -1.75 -5.54
C GLY A 267 10.81 -1.77 -4.68
N GLY A 268 10.73 -2.67 -3.69
CA GLY A 268 9.57 -2.76 -2.79
C GLY A 268 9.62 -1.67 -1.73
N HIS A 269 8.50 -0.97 -1.55
CA HIS A 269 8.30 0.07 -0.53
C HIS A 269 7.37 -0.41 0.60
N HIS A 270 7.38 0.30 1.73
CA HIS A 270 6.58 -0.02 2.93
C HIS A 270 5.11 0.38 2.78
N HIS A 271 4.42 -0.24 1.82
CA HIS A 271 3.08 0.11 1.38
C HIS A 271 2.28 -1.12 0.92
N PRO A 272 0.93 -1.15 1.07
CA PRO A 272 0.07 -2.25 0.63
C PRO A 272 0.28 -2.75 -0.81
N ASN A 273 0.62 -1.86 -1.75
CA ASN A 273 0.90 -2.27 -3.14
C ASN A 273 2.07 -3.26 -3.22
N THR A 274 3.15 -3.04 -2.46
CA THR A 274 4.30 -3.96 -2.40
C THR A 274 3.90 -5.29 -1.80
N TRP A 275 3.17 -5.26 -0.68
CA TRP A 275 2.72 -6.46 0.03
C TRP A 275 1.75 -7.27 -0.83
N GLY A 276 0.85 -6.60 -1.57
CA GLY A 276 -0.08 -7.21 -2.52
C GLY A 276 0.63 -7.97 -3.65
N ARG A 277 1.75 -7.43 -4.18
CA ARG A 277 2.54 -8.09 -5.24
C ARG A 277 3.03 -9.49 -4.85
N VAL A 278 3.32 -9.71 -3.56
CA VAL A 278 3.84 -10.98 -3.03
C VAL A 278 2.81 -11.80 -2.25
N MET A 279 1.56 -11.31 -2.14
CA MET A 279 0.49 -11.99 -1.40
C MET A 279 0.24 -13.41 -1.92
N HIS A 280 0.33 -13.62 -3.24
CA HIS A 280 0.18 -14.95 -3.83
C HIS A 280 1.25 -15.95 -3.32
N ASP A 281 2.51 -15.53 -3.14
CA ASP A 281 3.59 -16.39 -2.64
C ASP A 281 3.32 -16.80 -1.18
N PHE A 282 2.90 -15.84 -0.35
CA PHE A 282 2.52 -16.09 1.03
C PHE A 282 1.34 -17.07 1.12
N LEU A 283 0.27 -16.86 0.37
CA LEU A 283 -0.92 -17.71 0.39
C LEU A 283 -0.61 -19.14 -0.11
N LEU A 284 0.24 -19.28 -1.12
CA LEU A 284 0.73 -20.58 -1.58
C LEU A 284 1.60 -21.28 -0.53
N TRP A 285 2.47 -20.55 0.17
CA TRP A 285 3.25 -21.11 1.27
C TRP A 285 2.36 -21.55 2.43
N ALA A 286 1.34 -20.77 2.77
CA ALA A 286 0.45 -21.02 3.89
C ALA A 286 -0.56 -22.14 3.61
N PHE A 287 -1.15 -22.19 2.41
CA PHE A 287 -2.32 -23.01 2.10
C PHE A 287 -2.22 -23.80 0.78
N GLY A 288 -1.04 -23.84 0.16
CA GLY A 288 -0.82 -24.58 -1.09
C GLY A 288 -1.08 -26.08 -0.98
N GLN A 289 -1.60 -26.69 -2.05
CA GLN A 289 -1.76 -28.14 -2.16
C GLN A 289 -0.50 -28.82 -2.73
N GLU A 290 -0.27 -30.09 -2.41
CA GLU A 290 0.86 -30.85 -2.98
C GLU A 290 0.83 -30.82 -4.52
N GLY A 291 1.92 -30.35 -5.14
CA GLY A 291 2.04 -30.22 -6.60
C GLY A 291 1.62 -28.86 -7.18
N SER A 292 1.04 -27.94 -6.40
CA SER A 292 0.59 -26.62 -6.90
C SER A 292 1.72 -25.70 -7.35
N ALA A 293 2.96 -25.93 -6.88
CA ALA A 293 4.15 -25.19 -7.31
C ALA A 293 4.50 -25.36 -8.80
N ALA A 294 3.98 -26.39 -9.47
CA ALA A 294 4.24 -26.68 -10.88
C ALA A 294 3.20 -26.11 -11.87
N LEU A 295 2.10 -25.53 -11.37
CA LEU A 295 0.94 -25.11 -12.18
C LEU A 295 0.79 -23.60 -12.38
N MET A 296 1.66 -22.80 -11.75
CA MET A 296 1.64 -21.33 -11.87
C MET A 296 2.68 -20.87 -12.89
N PRO A 297 2.38 -19.86 -13.75
CA PRO A 297 3.43 -19.16 -14.49
C PRO A 297 4.47 -18.63 -13.50
N ALA A 298 5.76 -18.67 -13.88
CA ALA A 298 6.85 -18.25 -13.01
C ALA A 298 6.57 -16.84 -12.45
N PRO A 299 6.71 -16.62 -11.13
CA PRO A 299 6.35 -15.35 -10.53
C PRO A 299 7.16 -14.20 -11.14
N LEU A 300 6.58 -12.99 -11.11
CA LEU A 300 7.26 -11.70 -11.25
C LEU A 300 8.63 -11.74 -10.53
N PRO A 301 9.64 -10.93 -10.93
CA PRO A 301 10.98 -11.00 -10.36
C PRO A 301 10.94 -10.76 -8.85
N ILE A 302 10.91 -11.86 -8.10
CA ILE A 302 11.02 -11.92 -6.65
C ILE A 302 12.41 -12.49 -6.40
N VAL A 303 13.27 -11.72 -5.75
CA VAL A 303 14.56 -12.23 -5.29
C VAL A 303 14.28 -13.12 -4.09
N ARG A 304 14.20 -14.43 -4.35
CA ARG A 304 14.14 -15.44 -3.29
C ARG A 304 15.56 -15.69 -2.81
N LEU A 305 15.89 -15.20 -1.62
CA LEU A 305 17.13 -15.59 -0.96
C LEU A 305 16.94 -17.02 -0.43
N GLN A 306 17.48 -18.00 -1.15
CA GLN A 306 17.68 -19.33 -0.59
C GLN A 306 18.82 -19.25 0.43
N PHE A 307 18.48 -19.41 1.71
CA PHE A 307 19.44 -19.42 2.79
C PHE A 307 20.31 -20.68 2.70
N ASP A 308 21.62 -20.52 2.50
CA ASP A 308 22.60 -21.58 2.74
C ASP A 308 23.06 -21.47 4.20
N PRO A 309 22.77 -22.46 5.07
CA PRO A 309 23.13 -22.41 6.48
C PRO A 309 24.65 -22.37 6.74
N THR A 310 25.49 -22.53 5.71
CA THR A 310 26.95 -22.41 5.83
C THR A 310 27.49 -21.00 5.56
N LEU A 311 26.64 -20.05 5.12
CA LEU A 311 27.06 -18.71 4.67
C LEU A 311 26.70 -17.56 5.63
N ALA A 312 26.31 -17.85 6.88
CA ALA A 312 25.97 -16.85 7.89
C ALA A 312 26.98 -15.68 8.05
N PRO A 313 28.30 -15.82 7.78
CA PRO A 313 29.22 -14.68 7.82
C PRO A 313 29.44 -13.95 6.46
N ALA A 314 28.96 -14.46 5.33
CA ALA A 314 29.36 -14.00 3.99
C ALA A 314 28.31 -13.17 3.23
N ILE A 315 27.07 -13.10 3.74
CA ILE A 315 25.98 -12.33 3.12
C ILE A 315 26.26 -10.80 3.16
N LEU A 316 27.06 -10.34 4.12
CA LEU A 316 27.43 -8.93 4.34
C LEU A 316 28.37 -8.32 3.28
N SER A 317 28.92 -9.11 2.34
CA SER A 317 29.93 -8.64 1.39
C SER A 317 29.43 -8.44 -0.06
N ALA A 318 28.25 -8.94 -0.41
CA ALA A 318 27.84 -9.06 -1.82
C ALA A 318 26.91 -7.93 -2.32
N THR A 319 26.41 -7.06 -1.44
CA THR A 319 25.52 -5.93 -1.78
C THR A 319 26.27 -4.64 -2.14
N ALA A 320 27.59 -4.58 -1.91
CA ALA A 320 28.41 -3.37 -2.09
C ALA A 320 28.84 -3.05 -3.54
N ALA A 321 28.37 -3.78 -4.56
CA ALA A 321 28.88 -3.66 -5.94
C ALA A 321 27.86 -3.14 -6.98
N ALA A 322 26.66 -2.73 -6.57
CA ALA A 322 25.62 -2.24 -7.49
C ALA A 322 25.30 -0.75 -7.25
N ALA A 323 26.34 0.10 -7.22
CA ALA A 323 26.18 1.55 -7.12
C ALA A 323 27.31 2.31 -7.82
N GLU A 324 27.64 1.95 -9.07
CA GLU A 324 28.37 2.84 -9.96
C GLU A 324 27.88 2.65 -11.40
N GLU A 325 27.10 3.61 -11.91
CA GLU A 325 27.04 3.87 -13.36
C GLU A 325 27.60 5.28 -13.65
N PRO A 326 28.26 5.47 -14.82
CA PRO A 326 29.04 6.66 -15.10
C PRO A 326 28.17 7.82 -15.61
N VAL A 327 28.56 9.03 -15.21
CA VAL A 327 28.04 10.29 -15.72
C VAL A 327 28.30 10.40 -17.23
N HIS A 328 27.23 10.50 -18.03
CA HIS A 328 27.32 10.87 -19.45
C HIS A 328 27.15 12.38 -19.66
N GLU A 329 28.04 12.96 -20.46
CA GLU A 329 28.08 14.37 -20.88
C GLU A 329 26.79 14.86 -21.55
N PRO A 330 26.46 16.17 -21.45
CA PRO A 330 25.27 16.72 -22.07
C PRO A 330 25.43 16.86 -23.59
N LEU A 331 24.43 16.40 -24.35
CA LEU A 331 24.28 16.70 -25.77
C LEU A 331 23.96 18.18 -26.00
N GLU A 332 24.77 18.87 -26.80
CA GLU A 332 24.44 20.19 -27.36
C GLU A 332 23.31 20.07 -28.38
N LEU A 333 22.25 20.87 -28.20
CA LEU A 333 21.18 21.07 -29.19
C LEU A 333 21.56 22.23 -30.15
N PRO A 334 21.37 22.09 -31.47
CA PRO A 334 21.69 23.15 -32.41
C PRO A 334 20.67 24.31 -32.39
N ASN A 335 21.21 25.52 -32.58
CA ASN A 335 20.49 26.80 -32.65
C ASN A 335 19.27 26.79 -33.59
N ALA A 336 18.13 27.25 -33.10
CA ALA A 336 16.98 27.63 -33.91
C ALA A 336 17.12 29.09 -34.41
N PRO A 337 16.77 29.41 -35.68
CA PRO A 337 16.89 30.76 -36.19
C PRO A 337 15.77 31.67 -35.67
N SER A 338 16.18 32.87 -35.26
CA SER A 338 15.32 34.02 -35.05
C SER A 338 14.69 34.49 -36.36
N HIS A 339 13.37 34.70 -36.38
CA HIS A 339 12.65 35.79 -37.05
C HIS A 339 11.18 35.36 -37.26
N LEU A 340 10.23 36.07 -36.67
CA LEU A 340 8.96 36.46 -37.30
C LEU A 340 8.24 37.47 -36.40
N ALA A 341 7.99 38.66 -36.97
CA ALA A 341 7.28 39.78 -36.38
C ALA A 341 5.75 39.54 -36.40
N PRO A 342 4.94 40.33 -35.65
CA PRO A 342 3.54 39.98 -35.41
C PRO A 342 2.66 40.43 -36.58
N HIS A 343 1.79 39.54 -37.04
CA HIS A 343 0.63 39.91 -37.85
C HIS A 343 -0.63 39.82 -37.00
N THR A 344 -1.18 40.99 -36.69
CA THR A 344 -2.56 41.17 -36.27
C THR A 344 -3.48 40.77 -37.43
N ALA A 345 -4.28 39.72 -37.24
CA ALA A 345 -5.41 39.42 -38.10
C ALA A 345 -6.62 39.12 -37.23
N ASP A 346 -7.55 40.07 -37.29
CA ASP A 346 -8.92 40.01 -36.83
C ASP A 346 -9.59 38.74 -37.39
N LEU A 347 -9.90 37.77 -36.51
CA LEU A 347 -10.78 36.67 -36.82
C LEU A 347 -11.94 36.72 -35.84
N MET A 348 -13.08 37.16 -36.38
CA MET A 348 -14.36 37.22 -35.71
C MET A 348 -14.66 35.88 -35.02
N ALA A 349 -14.85 35.93 -33.71
CA ALA A 349 -15.37 34.83 -32.93
C ALA A 349 -16.77 34.45 -33.47
N PRO A 350 -17.05 33.17 -33.75
CA PRO A 350 -18.42 32.74 -33.90
C PRO A 350 -19.11 32.91 -32.53
N SER A 351 -20.23 33.61 -32.54
CA SER A 351 -21.15 33.77 -31.41
C SER A 351 -21.36 32.42 -30.71
N LEU A 352 -20.76 32.28 -29.52
CA LEU A 352 -21.13 31.23 -28.57
C LEU A 352 -22.59 31.46 -28.21
N SER A 353 -23.48 30.68 -28.81
CA SER A 353 -24.84 30.50 -28.33
C SER A 353 -24.80 30.31 -26.81
N THR A 354 -25.51 31.17 -26.09
CA THR A 354 -25.79 31.00 -24.66
C THR A 354 -26.11 29.53 -24.38
N PRO A 355 -25.39 28.85 -23.45
CA PRO A 355 -25.69 27.47 -23.14
C PRO A 355 -27.13 27.39 -22.62
N PRO A 356 -27.88 26.33 -22.98
CA PRO A 356 -29.18 26.11 -22.40
C PRO A 356 -29.01 25.99 -20.88
N SER A 357 -29.97 26.50 -20.12
CA SER A 357 -30.10 26.32 -18.69
C SER A 357 -29.79 24.87 -18.31
N HIS A 358 -28.60 24.62 -17.76
CA HIS A 358 -28.11 23.28 -17.47
C HIS A 358 -29.01 22.67 -16.40
N MET A 359 -29.65 21.56 -16.75
CA MET A 359 -30.12 20.64 -15.73
C MET A 359 -28.94 20.24 -14.84
N PRO A 360 -29.13 20.12 -13.52
CA PRO A 360 -28.05 19.75 -12.61
C PRO A 360 -27.45 18.41 -13.04
N ILE A 361 -26.13 18.33 -13.13
CA ILE A 361 -25.42 17.10 -13.42
C ILE A 361 -25.72 16.10 -12.30
N ALA A 362 -26.33 14.97 -12.66
CA ALA A 362 -26.60 13.91 -11.70
C ALA A 362 -25.30 13.39 -11.07
N ARG A 363 -25.35 13.09 -9.78
CA ARG A 363 -24.26 12.43 -9.06
C ARG A 363 -24.02 11.03 -9.64
N PRO A 364 -22.76 10.54 -9.62
CA PRO A 364 -22.48 9.15 -9.95
C PRO A 364 -23.16 8.20 -8.95
N ALA A 365 -23.60 7.03 -9.41
CA ALA A 365 -24.25 6.04 -8.57
C ALA A 365 -23.23 5.17 -7.82
N GLU A 366 -23.69 4.47 -6.78
CA GLU A 366 -22.88 3.44 -6.13
C GLU A 366 -22.47 2.37 -7.18
N GLY A 367 -21.19 2.02 -7.22
CA GLY A 367 -20.61 1.13 -8.23
C GLY A 367 -20.09 1.83 -9.50
N ASP A 368 -20.23 3.16 -9.63
CA ASP A 368 -19.57 3.97 -10.66
C ASP A 368 -18.16 4.44 -10.26
N PHE A 369 -17.74 4.14 -9.03
CA PHE A 369 -16.45 4.52 -8.46
C PHE A 369 -16.05 3.55 -7.35
N LEU A 370 -14.76 3.54 -7.02
CA LEU A 370 -14.23 2.80 -5.87
C LEU A 370 -14.75 3.39 -4.54
N PRO A 371 -15.08 2.57 -3.52
CA PRO A 371 -15.78 3.04 -2.32
C PRO A 371 -15.16 4.26 -1.62
N TYR A 372 -13.83 4.35 -1.55
CA TYR A 372 -13.16 5.50 -0.92
C TYR A 372 -13.50 6.85 -1.56
N ALA A 373 -13.80 6.85 -2.87
CA ALA A 373 -14.07 8.07 -3.64
C ALA A 373 -15.36 8.77 -3.20
N VAL A 374 -16.25 8.06 -2.48
CA VAL A 374 -17.45 8.66 -1.89
C VAL A 374 -17.12 9.82 -0.96
N THR A 375 -15.96 9.76 -0.28
CA THR A 375 -15.52 10.81 0.64
C THR A 375 -15.24 12.13 -0.07
N TYR A 376 -14.75 12.08 -1.31
CA TYR A 376 -14.54 13.25 -2.18
C TYR A 376 -15.83 13.69 -2.85
N ILE A 377 -16.61 12.76 -3.40
CA ILE A 377 -17.90 13.06 -4.05
C ILE A 377 -18.86 13.78 -3.08
N ASN A 378 -18.83 13.41 -1.80
CA ASN A 378 -19.65 14.04 -0.75
C ASN A 378 -19.18 15.46 -0.36
N GLN A 379 -17.99 15.91 -0.76
CA GLN A 379 -17.55 17.30 -0.54
C GLN A 379 -18.28 18.28 -1.47
N ILE A 380 -18.76 17.80 -2.62
CA ILE A 380 -19.53 18.63 -3.54
C ILE A 380 -20.91 18.87 -2.91
N PRO A 381 -21.43 20.11 -2.84
CA PRO A 381 -22.78 20.36 -2.34
C PRO A 381 -23.86 19.71 -3.22
N GLU A 382 -25.00 19.34 -2.63
CA GLU A 382 -26.13 18.81 -3.39
C GLU A 382 -26.66 19.88 -4.38
N GLY A 383 -26.87 19.48 -5.64
CA GLY A 383 -27.32 20.36 -6.71
C GLY A 383 -26.26 21.32 -7.28
N ALA A 384 -25.04 21.34 -6.73
CA ALA A 384 -23.94 22.12 -7.29
C ALA A 384 -23.38 21.47 -8.56
N ASP A 385 -22.99 22.30 -9.54
CA ASP A 385 -22.24 21.84 -10.70
C ASP A 385 -20.75 21.67 -10.30
N PRO A 386 -20.17 20.45 -10.39
CA PRO A 386 -18.77 20.21 -10.02
C PRO A 386 -17.77 21.10 -10.78
N ARG A 387 -18.12 21.53 -12.00
CA ARG A 387 -17.27 22.41 -12.82
C ARG A 387 -17.19 23.82 -12.25
N GLU A 388 -18.32 24.32 -11.73
CA GLU A 388 -18.38 25.61 -11.04
C GLU A 388 -17.61 25.55 -9.71
N VAL A 389 -17.77 24.44 -8.97
CA VAL A 389 -17.03 24.19 -7.73
C VAL A 389 -15.52 24.19 -8.02
N LEU A 390 -15.09 23.47 -9.05
CA LEU A 390 -13.68 23.42 -9.46
C LEU A 390 -13.14 24.81 -9.83
N ARG A 391 -13.94 25.67 -10.48
CA ARG A 391 -13.55 27.07 -10.74
C ARG A 391 -13.41 27.91 -9.46
N GLY A 392 -14.31 27.73 -8.49
CA GLY A 392 -14.25 28.42 -7.21
C GLY A 392 -13.00 28.08 -6.40
N ILE A 393 -12.61 26.81 -6.37
CA ILE A 393 -11.42 26.34 -5.63
C ILE A 393 -10.14 27.02 -6.14
N ALA A 394 -9.99 27.16 -7.45
CA ALA A 394 -8.82 27.80 -8.03
C ALA A 394 -8.66 29.26 -7.57
N GLN A 395 -9.76 30.01 -7.51
CA GLN A 395 -9.75 31.39 -7.00
C GLN A 395 -9.31 31.44 -5.53
N GLU A 396 -9.73 30.46 -4.74
CA GLU A 396 -9.38 30.39 -3.34
C GLU A 396 -7.90 30.04 -3.11
N PHE A 397 -7.36 29.05 -3.83
CA PHE A 397 -5.93 28.74 -3.73
C PHE A 397 -5.08 29.95 -4.09
N HIS A 398 -5.43 30.69 -5.15
CA HIS A 398 -4.75 31.95 -5.48
C HIS A 398 -4.84 32.97 -4.34
N ALA A 399 -6.03 33.17 -3.77
CA ALA A 399 -6.21 34.11 -2.67
C ALA A 399 -5.36 33.75 -1.43
N ILE A 400 -5.18 32.45 -1.16
CA ILE A 400 -4.33 31.98 -0.06
C ILE A 400 -2.86 32.16 -0.42
N PHE A 401 -2.38 31.57 -1.52
CA PHE A 401 -0.96 31.51 -1.84
C PHE A 401 -0.36 32.85 -2.23
N HIS A 402 -1.12 33.77 -2.82
CA HIS A 402 -0.65 35.11 -3.14
C HIS A 402 -0.20 35.90 -1.89
N ASN A 403 -0.73 35.56 -0.71
CA ASN A 403 -0.42 36.24 0.54
C ASN A 403 0.75 35.60 1.32
N LEU A 404 1.34 34.53 0.80
CA LEU A 404 2.43 33.81 1.48
C LEU A 404 3.79 34.15 0.88
N SER A 405 4.78 34.30 1.75
CA SER A 405 6.19 34.41 1.34
C SER A 405 6.75 33.04 0.92
N GLU A 406 7.82 33.02 0.11
CA GLU A 406 8.49 31.76 -0.29
C GLU A 406 8.94 30.93 0.93
N ALA A 407 9.43 31.58 1.99
CA ALA A 407 9.80 30.88 3.22
C ALA A 407 8.60 30.25 3.96
N GLN A 408 7.40 30.80 3.80
CA GLN A 408 6.17 30.19 4.34
C GLN A 408 5.73 29.02 3.47
N THR A 409 5.91 29.08 2.15
CA THR A 409 5.49 28.01 1.24
C THR A 409 6.38 26.76 1.29
N GLU A 410 7.57 26.86 1.89
CA GLU A 410 8.47 25.74 2.15
C GLU A 410 8.23 25.05 3.50
N LYS A 411 7.17 25.43 4.24
CA LYS A 411 6.84 24.82 5.54
C LYS A 411 5.84 23.68 5.38
N GLY A 412 6.14 22.55 6.04
CA GLY A 412 5.16 21.53 6.40
C GLY A 412 4.54 21.80 7.77
N TYR A 413 3.30 21.31 8.00
CA TYR A 413 2.60 21.54 9.27
C TYR A 413 3.15 20.72 10.45
N ALA A 414 3.97 19.71 10.17
CA ALA A 414 4.71 18.92 11.15
C ALA A 414 5.95 18.30 10.48
N GLU A 415 6.86 17.77 11.29
CA GLU A 415 8.01 17.01 10.79
C GLU A 415 7.57 15.83 9.91
N GLY A 416 8.22 15.67 8.75
CA GLY A 416 7.89 14.63 7.77
C GLY A 416 6.57 14.85 7.02
N LYS A 417 5.91 16.00 7.17
CA LYS A 417 4.73 16.37 6.37
C LYS A 417 5.13 17.28 5.21
N TRP A 418 4.41 17.13 4.11
CA TRP A 418 4.66 17.89 2.89
C TRP A 418 4.70 19.40 3.14
N THR A 419 5.53 20.09 2.37
CA THR A 419 5.49 21.55 2.29
C THR A 419 4.24 22.01 1.55
N LEU A 420 3.90 23.30 1.63
CA LEU A 420 2.83 23.87 0.83
C LEU A 420 3.10 23.78 -0.68
N LYS A 421 4.37 23.89 -1.11
CA LYS A 421 4.78 23.67 -2.50
C LYS A 421 4.51 22.24 -2.94
N GLU A 422 4.90 21.26 -2.12
CA GLU A 422 4.66 19.83 -2.37
C GLU A 422 3.16 19.50 -2.40
N MET A 423 2.38 20.08 -1.49
CA MET A 423 0.92 19.92 -1.48
C MET A 423 0.26 20.46 -2.75
N LEU A 424 0.67 21.66 -3.22
CA LEU A 424 0.13 22.23 -4.46
C LEU A 424 0.55 21.39 -5.67
N GLN A 425 1.80 20.93 -5.72
CA GLN A 425 2.28 20.04 -6.77
C GLN A 425 1.49 18.72 -6.82
N HIS A 426 1.18 18.13 -5.66
CA HIS A 426 0.29 16.97 -5.58
C HIS A 426 -1.09 17.23 -6.17
N GLN A 427 -1.67 18.42 -5.99
CA GLN A 427 -2.94 18.77 -6.64
C GLN A 427 -2.80 18.78 -8.16
N ILE A 428 -1.74 19.41 -8.68
CA ILE A 428 -1.44 19.46 -10.12
C ILE A 428 -1.33 18.05 -10.70
N ASP A 429 -0.53 17.18 -10.08
CA ASP A 429 -0.29 15.82 -10.60
C ASP A 429 -1.54 14.95 -10.51
N THR A 430 -2.28 15.02 -9.39
CA THR A 430 -3.52 14.27 -9.22
C THR A 430 -4.59 14.70 -10.24
N GLU A 431 -4.75 16.01 -10.46
CA GLU A 431 -5.69 16.54 -11.45
C GLU A 431 -5.34 16.06 -12.87
N ARG A 432 -4.05 16.08 -13.25
CA ARG A 432 -3.58 15.56 -14.55
C ARG A 432 -3.91 14.08 -14.71
N ILE A 433 -3.68 13.26 -13.69
CA ILE A 433 -3.94 11.82 -13.74
C ILE A 433 -5.43 11.55 -13.88
N PHE A 434 -6.27 12.25 -13.12
CA PHE A 434 -7.72 12.08 -13.20
C PHE A 434 -8.31 12.62 -14.50
N ALA A 435 -7.81 13.75 -15.01
CA ALA A 435 -8.18 14.28 -16.32
C ALA A 435 -7.78 13.31 -17.44
N TYR A 436 -6.59 12.73 -17.38
CA TYR A 436 -6.15 11.70 -18.32
C TYR A 436 -7.06 10.48 -18.33
N ARG A 437 -7.43 9.96 -17.15
CA ARG A 437 -8.39 8.86 -17.02
C ARG A 437 -9.75 9.23 -17.59
N ALA A 438 -10.26 10.43 -17.29
CA ALA A 438 -11.53 10.91 -17.77
C ALA A 438 -11.55 10.99 -19.31
N MET A 439 -10.45 11.48 -19.90
CA MET A 439 -10.26 11.48 -21.35
C MET A 439 -10.29 10.06 -21.93
N ARG A 440 -9.49 9.13 -21.41
CA ARG A 440 -9.45 7.73 -21.90
C ARG A 440 -10.84 7.08 -21.84
N PHE A 441 -11.52 7.18 -20.70
CA PHE A 441 -12.84 6.57 -20.51
C PHE A 441 -13.91 7.23 -21.38
N ALA A 442 -13.87 8.55 -21.54
CA ALA A 442 -14.75 9.28 -22.45
C ALA A 442 -14.55 8.90 -23.93
N ARG A 443 -13.43 8.24 -24.27
CA ARG A 443 -13.16 7.70 -25.62
C ARG A 443 -13.40 6.20 -25.74
N GLY A 444 -13.94 5.57 -24.69
CA GLY A 444 -14.30 4.15 -24.69
C GLY A 444 -13.09 3.22 -24.53
N ASP A 445 -11.99 3.72 -23.95
CA ASP A 445 -10.85 2.87 -23.66
C ASP A 445 -11.16 1.90 -22.52
N SER A 446 -10.88 0.61 -22.76
CA SER A 446 -11.18 -0.48 -21.83
C SER A 446 -9.97 -0.99 -21.04
N GLN A 447 -8.79 -0.36 -21.18
CA GLN A 447 -7.63 -0.71 -20.39
C GLN A 447 -7.82 -0.29 -18.93
N ASP A 448 -7.35 -1.13 -18.00
CA ASP A 448 -7.22 -0.74 -16.60
C ASP A 448 -6.06 0.26 -16.44
N LEU A 449 -6.39 1.44 -15.93
CA LEU A 449 -5.42 2.51 -15.73
C LEU A 449 -4.82 2.39 -14.32
N PRO A 450 -3.49 2.24 -14.19
CA PRO A 450 -2.85 1.95 -12.92
C PRO A 450 -3.02 3.12 -11.93
N GLY A 451 -2.98 2.78 -10.65
CA GLY A 451 -2.86 3.73 -9.56
C GLY A 451 -1.52 4.44 -9.54
N PHE A 452 -1.47 5.47 -8.71
CA PHE A 452 -0.25 6.18 -8.39
C PHE A 452 -0.17 6.35 -6.87
N ASP A 453 1.05 6.41 -6.36
CA ASP A 453 1.31 6.73 -4.96
C ASP A 453 1.68 8.22 -4.87
N GLN A 454 0.88 8.97 -4.11
CA GLN A 454 1.05 10.41 -3.98
C GLN A 454 2.34 10.78 -3.24
N ASP A 455 2.77 9.98 -2.27
CA ASP A 455 3.99 10.25 -1.50
C ASP A 455 5.23 10.03 -2.37
N ASP A 456 5.23 8.99 -3.20
CA ASP A 456 6.31 8.75 -4.17
C ASP A 456 6.41 9.89 -5.21
N TYR A 457 5.26 10.32 -5.73
CA TYR A 457 5.20 11.40 -6.73
C TYR A 457 5.72 12.73 -6.15
N VAL A 458 5.29 13.08 -4.94
CA VAL A 458 5.73 14.31 -4.27
C VAL A 458 7.24 14.33 -4.09
N VAL A 459 7.85 13.22 -3.65
CA VAL A 459 9.32 13.13 -3.49
C VAL A 459 10.06 13.37 -4.80
N GLN A 460 9.54 12.85 -5.92
CA GLN A 460 10.18 12.98 -7.24
C GLN A 460 9.84 14.30 -7.95
N SER A 461 8.86 15.05 -7.46
CA SER A 461 8.34 16.24 -8.15
C SER A 461 9.31 17.42 -8.19
N GLY A 462 10.26 17.48 -7.26
CA GLY A 462 11.14 18.64 -7.10
C GLY A 462 10.41 19.94 -6.74
N ALA A 463 9.20 19.87 -6.17
CA ALA A 463 8.35 21.04 -5.90
C ALA A 463 9.06 22.16 -5.13
N ASN A 464 9.87 21.80 -4.12
CA ASN A 464 10.59 22.77 -3.30
C ASN A 464 11.72 23.50 -4.04
N ALA A 465 12.16 23.00 -5.20
CA ALA A 465 13.13 23.71 -6.05
C ALA A 465 12.47 24.78 -6.94
N ARG A 466 11.12 24.85 -6.95
CA ARG A 466 10.34 25.81 -7.75
C ARG A 466 9.85 26.97 -6.89
N THR A 467 9.60 28.10 -7.53
CA THR A 467 8.90 29.23 -6.90
C THR A 467 7.41 28.92 -6.80
N MET A 468 6.72 29.46 -5.79
CA MET A 468 5.27 29.31 -5.68
C MET A 468 4.55 29.89 -6.90
N ALA A 469 5.04 31.00 -7.45
CA ALA A 469 4.52 31.60 -8.68
C ALA A 469 4.61 30.64 -9.89
N SER A 470 5.69 29.86 -10.01
CA SER A 470 5.83 28.85 -11.07
C SER A 470 4.84 27.70 -10.90
N LEU A 471 4.60 27.25 -9.67
CA LEU A 471 3.64 26.19 -9.37
C LEU A 471 2.20 26.66 -9.64
N LEU A 472 1.83 27.87 -9.21
CA LEU A 472 0.52 28.46 -9.48
C LEU A 472 0.25 28.63 -10.98
N ALA A 473 1.24 29.05 -11.76
CA ALA A 473 1.10 29.16 -13.22
C ALA A 473 0.85 27.79 -13.88
N GLU A 474 1.50 26.73 -13.40
CA GLU A 474 1.21 25.37 -13.89
C GLU A 474 -0.15 24.86 -13.42
N TYR A 475 -0.52 25.14 -12.17
CA TYR A 475 -1.84 24.83 -11.64
C TYR A 475 -2.94 25.47 -12.49
N ASP A 476 -2.79 26.74 -12.88
CA ASP A 476 -3.73 27.44 -13.76
C ASP A 476 -3.82 26.80 -15.15
N ALA A 477 -2.68 26.44 -15.74
CA ALA A 477 -2.65 25.78 -17.03
C ALA A 477 -3.33 24.40 -16.99
N THR A 478 -3.07 23.65 -15.91
CA THR A 478 -3.70 22.33 -15.66
C THR A 478 -5.20 22.49 -15.49
N ARG A 479 -5.63 23.43 -14.64
CA ARG A 479 -7.04 23.74 -14.38
C ARG A 479 -7.78 24.17 -15.63
N ALA A 480 -7.17 25.01 -16.47
CA ALA A 480 -7.77 25.42 -17.73
C ALA A 480 -7.94 24.24 -18.70
N ALA A 481 -6.95 23.35 -18.79
CA ALA A 481 -7.02 22.15 -19.61
C ALA A 481 -8.10 21.17 -19.12
N THR A 482 -8.19 20.94 -17.80
CA THR A 482 -9.20 20.06 -17.19
C THR A 482 -10.61 20.58 -17.41
N GLN A 483 -10.84 21.89 -17.26
CA GLN A 483 -12.14 22.49 -17.53
C GLN A 483 -12.55 22.33 -19.00
N ALA A 484 -11.65 22.69 -19.92
CA ALA A 484 -11.91 22.54 -21.34
C ALA A 484 -12.20 21.07 -21.72
N LEU A 485 -11.53 20.11 -21.06
CA LEU A 485 -11.79 18.70 -21.24
C LEU A 485 -13.20 18.31 -20.79
N PHE A 486 -13.59 18.64 -19.55
CA PHE A 486 -14.91 18.28 -19.02
C PHE A 486 -16.06 19.02 -19.74
N ASP A 487 -15.86 20.27 -20.16
CA ASP A 487 -16.84 21.02 -20.95
C ASP A 487 -17.03 20.43 -22.36
N SER A 488 -16.08 19.64 -22.85
CA SER A 488 -16.18 18.97 -24.14
C SER A 488 -17.01 17.68 -24.11
N PHE A 489 -17.33 17.15 -22.92
CA PHE A 489 -18.01 15.87 -22.79
C PHE A 489 -19.53 15.98 -22.91
N THR A 490 -20.13 15.04 -23.65
CA THR A 490 -21.59 14.85 -23.69
C THR A 490 -22.06 14.02 -22.49
N ASP A 491 -23.37 14.04 -22.20
CA ASP A 491 -23.94 13.20 -21.13
C ASP A 491 -23.63 11.70 -21.33
N GLU A 492 -23.69 11.22 -22.58
CA GLU A 492 -23.30 9.84 -22.91
C GLU A 492 -21.83 9.56 -22.57
N GLN A 493 -20.93 10.52 -22.81
CA GLN A 493 -19.52 10.38 -22.47
C GLN A 493 -19.27 10.44 -20.96
N LEU A 494 -20.05 11.24 -20.23
CA LEU A 494 -20.01 11.26 -18.76
C LEU A 494 -20.39 9.89 -18.18
N ASP A 495 -21.32 9.17 -18.81
CA ASP A 495 -21.77 7.85 -18.35
C ASP A 495 -20.85 6.70 -18.78
N ARG A 496 -19.77 6.97 -19.54
CA ARG A 496 -18.81 5.93 -19.92
C ARG A 496 -18.02 5.46 -18.71
N ARG A 497 -17.89 4.14 -18.63
CA ARG A 497 -17.20 3.40 -17.58
C ARG A 497 -15.87 2.88 -18.09
N GLY A 498 -14.82 3.04 -17.30
CA GLY A 498 -13.55 2.33 -17.44
C GLY A 498 -13.14 1.67 -16.13
N THR A 499 -11.90 1.18 -16.10
CA THR A 499 -11.29 0.60 -14.90
C THR A 499 -10.08 1.44 -14.51
N ALA A 500 -10.02 1.84 -13.25
CA ALA A 500 -8.84 2.48 -12.66
C ALA A 500 -8.56 1.85 -11.31
N ASN A 501 -7.29 1.59 -11.03
CA ASN A 501 -6.85 0.94 -9.79
C ASN A 501 -7.55 -0.41 -9.56
N GLY A 502 -7.83 -1.17 -10.63
CA GLY A 502 -8.55 -2.45 -10.53
C GLY A 502 -10.07 -2.33 -10.25
N GLY A 503 -10.61 -1.12 -10.18
CA GLY A 503 -12.03 -0.87 -9.87
C GLY A 503 -12.79 -0.09 -10.93
N PRO A 504 -14.14 -0.19 -10.94
CA PRO A 504 -14.96 0.56 -11.88
C PRO A 504 -14.86 2.06 -11.60
N THR A 505 -14.73 2.86 -12.65
CA THR A 505 -14.77 4.33 -12.55
C THR A 505 -15.43 4.91 -13.79
N THR A 506 -16.44 5.77 -13.62
CA THR A 506 -17.05 6.52 -14.73
C THR A 506 -16.41 7.89 -14.91
N VAL A 507 -16.55 8.46 -16.10
CA VAL A 507 -16.15 9.85 -16.38
C VAL A 507 -16.89 10.82 -15.46
N ARG A 508 -18.19 10.58 -15.23
CA ARG A 508 -19.02 11.30 -14.26
C ARG A 508 -18.45 11.21 -12.86
N ALA A 509 -17.96 10.04 -12.42
CA ALA A 509 -17.32 9.94 -11.12
C ALA A 509 -16.06 10.81 -11.04
N LEU A 510 -15.19 10.77 -12.05
CA LEU A 510 -13.98 11.62 -12.10
C LEU A 510 -14.31 13.11 -12.07
N LEU A 511 -15.40 13.53 -12.74
CA LEU A 511 -15.89 14.91 -12.70
C LEU A 511 -16.26 15.38 -11.27
N PHE A 512 -16.72 14.48 -10.40
CA PHE A 512 -17.01 14.78 -9.00
C PHE A 512 -15.78 14.59 -8.08
N ILE A 513 -14.94 13.60 -8.38
CA ILE A 513 -13.76 13.26 -7.56
C ILE A 513 -12.72 14.37 -7.60
N VAL A 514 -12.43 14.94 -8.78
CA VAL A 514 -11.41 16.00 -8.94
C VAL A 514 -11.68 17.19 -8.01
N PRO A 515 -12.83 17.90 -8.10
CA PRO A 515 -13.11 19.01 -7.19
C PRO A 515 -13.27 18.57 -5.74
N GLY A 516 -13.76 17.34 -5.49
CA GLY A 516 -13.91 16.83 -4.12
C GLY A 516 -12.59 16.56 -3.41
N HIS A 517 -11.61 16.04 -4.14
CA HIS A 517 -10.23 15.83 -3.68
C HIS A 517 -9.55 17.16 -3.36
N GLU A 518 -9.73 18.17 -4.20
CA GLU A 518 -9.17 19.49 -3.93
C GLU A 518 -9.83 20.21 -2.76
N LEU A 519 -11.15 20.09 -2.58
CA LEU A 519 -11.84 20.62 -1.39
C LEU A 519 -11.30 19.99 -0.10
N HIS A 520 -11.00 18.69 -0.13
CA HIS A 520 -10.35 18.01 1.00
C HIS A 520 -8.99 18.65 1.32
N HIS A 521 -8.15 18.90 0.32
CA HIS A 521 -6.85 19.53 0.55
C HIS A 521 -6.95 21.00 0.94
N LEU A 522 -7.93 21.73 0.41
CA LEU A 522 -8.24 23.10 0.83
C LEU A 522 -8.66 23.16 2.30
N HIS A 523 -9.40 22.16 2.77
CA HIS A 523 -9.71 21.99 4.19
C HIS A 523 -8.46 21.71 5.02
N VAL A 524 -7.59 20.78 4.59
CA VAL A 524 -6.31 20.51 5.26
C VAL A 524 -5.42 21.76 5.32
N LEU A 525 -5.37 22.54 4.23
CA LEU A 525 -4.64 23.81 4.16
C LEU A 525 -5.13 24.77 5.25
N ARG A 526 -6.45 24.98 5.34
CA ARG A 526 -7.08 25.87 6.33
C ARG A 526 -6.88 25.40 7.76
N GLU A 527 -6.99 24.10 8.01
CA GLU A 527 -6.96 23.56 9.38
C GLU A 527 -5.56 23.34 9.94
N ARG A 528 -4.59 22.98 9.09
CA ARG A 528 -3.28 22.52 9.56
C ARG A 528 -2.14 23.46 9.21
N TYR A 529 -2.18 24.06 8.03
CA TYR A 529 -1.09 24.92 7.57
C TYR A 529 -1.33 26.37 7.99
N LEU A 530 -2.46 26.98 7.61
CA LEU A 530 -2.70 28.41 7.89
C LEU A 530 -2.52 28.80 9.37
N PRO A 531 -2.90 28.00 10.38
CA PRO A 531 -2.72 28.37 11.79
C PRO A 531 -1.26 28.45 12.26
N ILE A 532 -0.31 27.93 11.49
CA ILE A 532 1.11 27.87 11.86
C ILE A 532 2.01 28.77 10.99
N LEU A 533 1.43 29.47 10.02
CA LEU A 533 2.12 30.40 9.10
C LEU A 533 2.11 31.83 9.64
#